data_AF-A0A349JLA8-F1
#
_entry.id   AF-A0A349JLA8-F1
#
_cell.length_a   1.000
_cell.length_b   1.000
_cell.length_c   1.000
_cell.angle_alpha   90.00
_cell.angle_beta   90.00
_cell.angle_gamma   90.00
#
_symmetry.space_group_name_H-M   'P 1'
#
loop_
_entity.id
_entity.type
_entity.pdbx_description
1 polymer ?
#
loop_
_entity_poly.entity_id
_entity_poly.type
_entity_poly.pdbx_seq_one_letter_code
_entity_poly.pdbx_strand_id
1 'polypeptide(L)'
;MNSINHNHNSAASIVAWQYLHQELTALLPEQIKAQMSQREKRYAEGEKAKTRINDLTPSARRNPNPETKKIVNILVGVMSTITFSAGAQILTSRLGSMSIPASLFIGGAAGVIADKKVMKVMEHHRKKNGTQQALKDIQKQKQAHPPKNGFGELYYEAQTGLVLQVEGQYLNKLPFSDVGLALGLSGTEYAMSLTIVIGLGLPGGIVLNAIAASLPVVMLWGAASLQNDAFEMPVHARSLIGQYESSLPIEITELEANQIAGIDEEVALKQRELAYEQSLNLRRSKFVSEGDTSGRLKNWDMVEADFQIGWYEKEKYQIEEDQDEKREQRHSKFEADVAQIAGQHQPPTGTYSPEQMAQLKNEWVGVQKEKLKESCAHDMQWLKHKYENKIKHYEEEIAGAKQRYGEAESRWREERHSDAMKDTV
;
A
#
# COMPACT_ATOMS: atom_id res chain seq x y z
N MET A 1 -27.49 -8.32 7.57
CA MET A 1 -26.05 -8.36 7.85
C MET A 1 -25.39 -9.20 6.78
N ASN A 2 -24.74 -8.56 5.79
CA ASN A 2 -23.95 -9.20 4.73
C ASN A 2 -22.93 -8.16 4.22
N SER A 3 -21.79 -8.02 4.89
CA SER A 3 -20.77 -6.99 4.57
C SER A 3 -19.40 -7.58 4.21
N ILE A 4 -19.24 -8.90 4.25
CA ILE A 4 -17.88 -9.50 4.23
C ILE A 4 -17.40 -9.81 2.81
N ASN A 5 -18.30 -10.02 1.82
CA ASN A 5 -17.88 -10.42 0.47
C ASN A 5 -17.64 -9.27 -0.53
N HIS A 6 -18.08 -8.03 -0.27
CA HIS A 6 -17.83 -6.90 -1.19
C HIS A 6 -16.47 -6.21 -0.98
N ASN A 7 -15.88 -6.34 0.22
CA ASN A 7 -14.61 -5.70 0.55
C ASN A 7 -13.41 -6.31 -0.19
N HIS A 8 -13.41 -7.62 -0.46
CA HIS A 8 -12.27 -8.27 -1.11
C HIS A 8 -12.10 -7.88 -2.59
N ASN A 9 -13.19 -7.59 -3.30
CA ASN A 9 -13.12 -7.19 -4.72
C ASN A 9 -12.66 -5.73 -4.86
N SER A 10 -13.13 -4.84 -3.99
CA SER A 10 -12.88 -3.40 -4.11
C SER A 10 -11.42 -3.00 -3.91
N ALA A 11 -10.72 -3.62 -2.94
CA ALA A 11 -9.30 -3.38 -2.74
C ALA A 11 -8.45 -3.95 -3.89
N ALA A 12 -8.85 -5.10 -4.43
CA ALA A 12 -8.19 -5.70 -5.59
C ALA A 12 -8.32 -4.81 -6.85
N SER A 13 -9.47 -4.19 -7.05
CA SER A 13 -9.68 -3.20 -8.12
C SER A 13 -8.72 -2.03 -8.01
N ILE A 14 -8.57 -1.43 -6.82
CA ILE A 14 -7.64 -0.32 -6.60
C ILE A 14 -6.21 -0.73 -6.97
N VAL A 15 -5.76 -1.90 -6.50
CA VAL A 15 -4.44 -2.44 -6.85
C VAL A 15 -4.30 -2.65 -8.37
N ALA A 16 -5.34 -3.14 -9.05
CA ALA A 16 -5.32 -3.39 -10.48
C ALA A 16 -5.11 -2.10 -11.29
N TRP A 17 -5.55 -0.94 -10.79
CA TRP A 17 -5.38 0.35 -11.46
C TRP A 17 -3.92 0.73 -11.69
N GLN A 18 -3.01 0.33 -10.80
CA GLN A 18 -1.56 0.54 -10.93
C GLN A 18 -0.97 -0.18 -12.15
N TYR A 19 -1.66 -1.20 -12.67
CA TYR A 19 -1.20 -2.05 -13.76
C TYR A 19 -1.89 -1.75 -15.10
N LEU A 20 -2.82 -0.81 -15.14
CA LEU A 20 -3.47 -0.39 -16.39
C LEU A 20 -2.44 0.17 -17.38
N HIS A 21 -2.65 -0.11 -18.66
CA HIS A 21 -1.80 0.45 -19.71
C HIS A 21 -1.90 1.98 -19.76
N GLN A 22 -0.78 2.65 -20.01
CA GLN A 22 -0.73 4.11 -20.02
C GLN A 22 -1.70 4.71 -21.06
N GLU A 23 -1.83 4.09 -22.23
CA GLU A 23 -2.80 4.49 -23.26
C GLU A 23 -4.25 4.48 -22.74
N LEU A 24 -4.63 3.43 -22.02
CA LEU A 24 -5.95 3.36 -21.38
C LEU A 24 -6.13 4.48 -20.36
N THR A 25 -5.14 4.69 -19.49
CA THR A 25 -5.23 5.72 -18.46
C THR A 25 -5.35 7.12 -19.05
N ALA A 26 -4.82 7.37 -20.24
CA ALA A 26 -4.96 8.65 -20.93
C ALA A 26 -6.40 8.90 -21.40
N LEU A 27 -7.11 7.84 -21.83
CA LEU A 27 -8.48 7.88 -22.34
C LEU A 27 -9.57 8.03 -21.27
N LEU A 28 -9.24 7.75 -20.00
CA LEU A 28 -10.21 7.86 -18.92
C LEU A 28 -10.69 9.31 -18.74
N PRO A 29 -11.95 9.54 -18.32
CA PRO A 29 -12.40 10.88 -17.95
C PRO A 29 -11.62 11.45 -16.75
N GLU A 30 -11.34 12.75 -16.73
CA GLU A 30 -10.59 13.40 -15.64
C GLU A 30 -11.26 13.23 -14.27
N GLN A 31 -12.58 13.22 -14.21
CA GLN A 31 -13.32 12.94 -12.98
C GLN A 31 -13.03 11.54 -12.43
N ILE A 32 -12.95 10.54 -13.32
CA ILE A 32 -12.64 9.15 -12.96
C ILE A 32 -11.18 9.05 -12.52
N LYS A 33 -10.25 9.69 -13.24
CA LYS A 33 -8.84 9.74 -12.83
C LYS A 33 -8.68 10.35 -11.45
N ALA A 34 -9.32 11.49 -11.16
CA ALA A 34 -9.26 12.14 -9.85
C ALA A 34 -9.80 11.23 -8.74
N GLN A 35 -10.91 10.54 -9.00
CA GLN A 35 -11.51 9.58 -8.07
C GLN A 35 -10.62 8.35 -7.83
N MET A 36 -9.98 7.83 -8.87
CA MET A 36 -9.01 6.74 -8.76
C MET A 36 -7.78 7.19 -7.98
N SER A 37 -7.20 8.35 -8.33
CA SER A 37 -6.03 8.93 -7.64
C SER A 37 -6.29 9.14 -6.15
N GLN A 38 -7.45 9.67 -5.78
CA GLN A 38 -7.78 9.89 -4.37
C GLN A 38 -7.84 8.57 -3.59
N ARG A 39 -8.43 7.52 -4.17
CA ARG A 39 -8.53 6.20 -3.54
C ARG A 39 -7.19 5.49 -3.51
N GLU A 40 -6.44 5.55 -4.60
CA GLU A 40 -5.09 5.01 -4.70
C GLU A 40 -4.17 5.61 -3.62
N LYS A 41 -4.21 6.94 -3.45
CA LYS A 41 -3.46 7.62 -2.40
C LYS A 41 -3.83 7.12 -1.01
N ARG A 42 -5.13 7.06 -0.68
CA ARG A 42 -5.59 6.56 0.63
C ARG A 42 -5.18 5.10 0.85
N TYR A 43 -5.29 4.27 -0.18
CA TYR A 43 -4.91 2.87 -0.14
C TYR A 43 -3.40 2.70 0.10
N ALA A 44 -2.57 3.45 -0.64
CA ALA A 44 -1.13 3.45 -0.50
C ALA A 44 -0.67 3.88 0.91
N GLU A 45 -1.26 4.96 1.44
CA GLU A 45 -1.03 5.42 2.80
C GLU A 45 -1.42 4.34 3.82
N GLY A 46 -2.58 3.71 3.65
CA GLY A 46 -3.07 2.64 4.52
C GLY A 46 -2.18 1.40 4.53
N GLU A 47 -1.75 0.91 3.37
CA GLU A 47 -0.85 -0.25 3.28
C GLU A 47 0.53 0.06 3.87
N LYS A 48 1.05 1.28 3.67
CA LYS A 48 2.32 1.68 4.29
C LYS A 48 2.19 1.81 5.81
N ALA A 49 1.11 2.41 6.31
CA ALA A 49 0.82 2.51 7.73
C ALA A 49 0.76 1.11 8.37
N LYS A 50 0.00 0.19 7.76
CA LYS A 50 -0.13 -1.20 8.23
C LYS A 50 1.21 -1.93 8.29
N THR A 51 2.00 -1.85 7.21
CA THR A 51 3.34 -2.46 7.17
C THR A 51 4.24 -1.86 8.25
N ARG A 52 4.24 -0.53 8.38
CA ARG A 52 5.08 0.15 9.36
C ARG A 52 4.68 -0.15 10.80
N ILE A 53 3.38 -0.25 11.11
CA ILE A 53 2.88 -0.68 12.42
C ILE A 53 3.34 -2.11 12.72
N ASN A 54 3.27 -3.02 11.75
CA ASN A 54 3.75 -4.38 11.91
C ASN A 54 5.26 -4.43 12.20
N ASP A 55 6.07 -3.62 11.52
CA ASP A 55 7.51 -3.52 11.76
C ASP A 55 7.84 -2.97 13.16
N LEU A 56 7.03 -2.03 13.66
CA LEU A 56 7.24 -1.38 14.96
C LEU A 56 6.70 -2.20 16.13
N THR A 57 5.71 -3.06 15.90
CA THR A 57 5.02 -3.85 16.93
C THR A 57 5.94 -4.69 17.81
N PRO A 58 6.94 -5.44 17.28
CA PRO A 58 7.87 -6.21 18.10
C PRO A 58 8.63 -5.35 19.12
N SER A 59 9.04 -4.14 18.73
CA SER A 59 9.72 -3.19 19.61
C SER A 59 8.76 -2.55 20.61
N ALA A 60 7.56 -2.17 20.16
CA ALA A 60 6.53 -1.53 20.97
C ALA A 60 6.00 -2.42 22.11
N ARG A 61 5.91 -3.74 21.87
CA ARG A 61 5.45 -4.74 22.85
C ARG A 61 6.36 -4.89 24.06
N ARG A 62 7.62 -4.48 23.96
CA ARG A 62 8.53 -4.47 25.12
C ARG A 62 8.03 -3.38 26.07
N ASN A 63 7.44 -3.74 27.21
CA ASN A 63 7.03 -2.80 28.25
C ASN A 63 8.13 -2.69 29.30
N PRO A 64 9.07 -1.73 29.17
CA PRO A 64 10.08 -1.56 30.19
C PRO A 64 9.43 -1.16 31.51
N ASN A 65 9.77 -1.89 32.57
CA ASN A 65 9.37 -1.52 33.93
C ASN A 65 10.09 -0.21 34.32
N PRO A 66 9.37 0.86 34.72
CA PRO A 66 9.97 2.12 35.15
C PRO A 66 10.92 1.95 36.35
N GLU A 67 10.66 0.99 37.23
CA GLU A 67 11.55 0.68 38.35
C GLU A 67 12.87 0.09 37.87
N THR A 68 12.83 -0.82 36.89
CA THR A 68 14.03 -1.37 36.25
C THR A 68 14.84 -0.28 35.56
N LYS A 69 14.18 0.67 34.86
CA LYS A 69 14.86 1.84 34.27
C LYS A 69 15.59 2.67 35.33
N LYS A 70 14.94 2.91 36.47
CA LYS A 70 15.54 3.64 37.59
C LYS A 70 16.76 2.91 38.16
N ILE A 71 16.66 1.60 38.37
CA ILE A 71 17.78 0.77 38.86
C ILE A 71 18.95 0.78 37.88
N VAL A 72 18.68 0.63 36.58
CA VAL A 72 19.72 0.67 35.54
C VAL A 72 20.40 2.02 35.46
N ASN A 73 19.66 3.13 35.57
CA ASN A 73 20.24 4.47 35.62
C ASN A 73 21.13 4.68 36.85
N ILE A 74 20.76 4.13 38.02
CA ILE A 74 21.58 4.17 39.23
C ILE A 74 22.87 3.36 39.02
N LEU A 75 22.77 2.14 38.47
CA LEU A 75 23.92 1.30 38.16
C LEU A 75 24.88 1.96 37.17
N VAL A 76 24.36 2.62 36.13
CA VAL A 76 25.19 3.40 35.19
C VAL A 76 25.81 4.61 35.87
N GLY A 77 25.10 5.27 36.79
CA GLY A 77 25.68 6.31 37.64
C GLY A 77 26.87 5.80 38.48
N VAL A 78 26.76 4.62 39.09
CA VAL A 78 27.83 3.99 39.87
C VAL A 78 28.99 3.53 38.97
N MET A 79 28.71 2.96 37.80
CA MET A 79 29.75 2.62 36.83
C MET A 79 30.48 3.86 36.36
N SER A 80 29.76 4.96 36.12
CA SER A 80 30.28 6.25 35.69
C SER A 80 31.14 6.91 36.76
N THR A 81 30.75 6.86 38.04
CA THR A 81 31.60 7.37 39.12
C THR A 81 32.92 6.62 39.17
N ILE A 82 32.91 5.30 38.98
CA ILE A 82 34.13 4.50 38.96
C ILE A 82 35.01 4.86 37.75
N THR A 83 34.42 4.93 36.54
CA THR A 83 35.18 5.21 35.31
C THR A 83 35.75 6.62 35.28
N PHE A 84 34.92 7.64 35.52
CA PHE A 84 35.31 9.05 35.42
C PHE A 84 35.99 9.61 36.69
N SER A 85 36.07 8.83 37.78
CA SER A 85 36.75 9.29 39.01
C SER A 85 38.22 9.58 38.77
N ALA A 86 38.90 8.79 37.95
CA ALA A 86 40.35 8.89 37.82
C ALA A 86 40.76 10.20 37.11
N GLY A 87 40.02 10.61 36.08
CA GLY A 87 40.18 11.93 35.45
C GLY A 87 39.81 13.08 36.40
N ALA A 88 38.74 12.91 37.18
CA ALA A 88 38.34 13.90 38.17
C ALA A 88 39.33 14.03 39.34
N GLN A 89 40.03 12.95 39.73
CA GLN A 89 41.07 12.96 40.77
C GLN A 89 42.26 13.83 40.39
N ILE A 90 42.62 13.88 39.10
CA ILE A 90 43.66 14.78 38.60
C ILE A 90 43.23 16.24 38.85
N LEU A 91 41.97 16.57 38.58
CA LEU A 91 41.39 17.90 38.77
C LEU A 91 41.17 18.27 40.25
N THR A 92 40.89 17.30 41.12
CA THR A 92 40.62 17.50 42.56
C THR A 92 41.82 17.23 43.45
N SER A 93 42.97 16.83 42.89
CA SER A 93 44.19 16.45 43.61
C SER A 93 44.65 17.48 44.66
N ARG A 94 44.38 18.77 44.43
CA ARG A 94 44.72 19.87 45.34
C ARG A 94 43.83 19.96 46.60
N LEU A 95 42.76 19.17 46.69
CA LEU A 95 41.81 19.18 47.81
C LEU A 95 42.17 18.21 48.96
N GLY A 96 43.34 17.55 48.91
CA GLY A 96 43.80 16.67 49.98
C GLY A 96 42.87 15.48 50.23
N SER A 97 42.42 15.26 51.47
CA SER A 97 41.51 14.17 51.85
C SER A 97 40.11 14.27 51.19
N MET A 98 39.72 15.45 50.71
CA MET A 98 38.46 15.67 50.01
C MET A 98 38.56 15.38 48.49
N SER A 99 39.77 15.12 47.97
CA SER A 99 39.99 14.84 46.55
C SER A 99 39.22 13.61 46.06
N ILE A 100 39.19 12.54 46.85
CA ILE A 100 38.51 11.28 46.54
C ILE A 100 36.99 11.48 46.48
N PRO A 101 36.29 11.94 47.54
CA PRO A 101 34.85 12.17 47.45
C PRO A 101 34.50 13.20 46.38
N ALA A 102 35.23 14.32 46.26
CA ALA A 102 34.98 15.32 45.22
C ALA A 102 35.14 14.75 43.80
N SER A 103 36.16 13.91 43.57
CA SER A 103 36.38 13.27 42.27
C SER A 103 35.28 12.29 41.89
N LEU A 104 34.76 11.53 42.87
CA LEU A 104 33.63 10.62 42.66
C LEU A 104 32.36 11.40 42.31
N PHE A 105 32.08 12.51 43.01
CA PHE A 105 30.93 13.36 42.68
C PHE A 105 31.05 14.02 41.31
N ILE A 106 32.20 14.63 40.99
CA ILE A 106 32.42 15.31 39.71
C ILE A 106 32.42 14.31 38.55
N GLY A 107 33.13 13.18 38.70
CA GLY A 107 33.17 12.11 37.71
C GLY A 107 31.80 11.48 37.48
N GLY A 108 31.04 11.20 38.56
CA GLY A 108 29.66 10.72 38.46
C GLY A 108 28.73 11.68 37.72
N ALA A 109 28.79 12.97 38.04
CA ALA A 109 27.98 13.98 37.36
C ALA A 109 28.35 14.11 35.87
N ALA A 110 29.64 14.16 35.55
CA ALA A 110 30.14 14.24 34.18
C ALA A 110 29.74 13.01 33.36
N GLY A 111 29.88 11.81 33.93
CA GLY A 111 29.50 10.55 33.28
C GLY A 111 28.00 10.42 33.05
N VAL A 112 27.15 10.84 33.99
CA VAL A 112 25.68 10.87 33.78
C VAL A 112 25.28 11.88 32.70
N ILE A 113 25.97 13.02 32.61
CA ILE A 113 25.73 13.99 31.53
C ILE A 113 26.18 13.42 30.18
N ALA A 114 27.37 12.80 30.13
CA ALA A 114 27.91 12.17 28.94
C ALA A 114 26.98 11.05 28.45
N ASP A 115 26.55 10.16 29.34
CA ASP A 115 25.61 9.06 29.07
C ASP A 115 24.29 9.60 28.49
N LYS A 116 23.67 10.60 29.12
CA LYS A 116 22.45 11.24 28.59
C LYS A 116 22.63 11.83 27.20
N LYS A 117 23.78 12.47 26.93
CA LYS A 117 24.08 13.06 25.60
C LYS A 117 24.33 11.97 24.56
N VAL A 118 25.10 10.94 24.90
CA VAL A 118 25.35 9.77 24.04
C VAL A 118 24.04 9.04 23.74
N MET A 119 23.19 8.83 24.74
CA MET A 119 21.88 8.21 24.56
C MET A 119 21.02 9.00 23.56
N LYS A 120 20.98 10.34 23.66
CA LYS A 120 20.27 11.19 22.67
C LYS A 120 20.85 11.09 21.26
N VAL A 121 22.18 11.06 21.13
CA VAL A 121 22.85 10.91 19.83
C VAL A 121 22.50 9.55 19.21
N MET A 122 22.57 8.48 20.01
CA MET A 122 22.20 7.12 19.58
C MET A 122 20.73 7.02 19.20
N GLU A 123 19.84 7.58 20.02
CA GLU A 123 18.39 7.60 19.80
C GLU A 123 18.07 8.25 18.46
N HIS A 124 18.59 9.46 18.23
CA HIS A 124 18.38 10.15 16.98
C HIS A 124 18.99 9.39 15.79
N HIS A 125 20.20 8.85 15.91
CA HIS A 125 20.83 8.10 14.82
C HIS A 125 20.01 6.85 14.45
N ARG A 126 19.49 6.13 15.44
CA ARG A 126 18.60 4.98 15.22
C ARG A 126 17.30 5.38 14.56
N LYS A 127 16.65 6.44 15.04
CA LYS A 127 15.43 6.99 14.42
C LYS A 127 15.68 7.36 12.96
N LYS A 128 16.73 8.13 12.70
CA LYS A 128 17.15 8.53 11.36
C LYS A 128 17.41 7.33 10.45
N ASN A 129 18.18 6.35 10.92
CA ASN A 129 18.50 5.16 10.13
C ASN A 129 17.23 4.33 9.86
N GLY A 130 16.34 4.19 10.84
CA GLY A 130 15.06 3.51 10.70
C GLY A 130 14.15 4.17 9.65
N THR A 131 14.09 5.50 9.64
CA THR A 131 13.32 6.26 8.63
C THR A 131 13.98 6.17 7.26
N GLN A 132 15.31 6.32 7.17
CA GLN A 132 16.04 6.16 5.91
C GLN A 132 15.89 4.76 5.32
N GLN A 133 15.90 3.74 6.17
CA GLN A 133 15.66 2.37 5.75
C GLN A 133 14.24 2.20 5.19
N ALA A 134 13.23 2.72 5.88
CA ALA A 134 11.85 2.68 5.40
C ALA A 134 11.66 3.36 4.04
N LEU A 135 12.34 4.49 3.80
CA LEU A 135 12.34 5.18 2.50
C LEU A 135 13.09 4.38 1.42
N LYS A 136 14.25 3.80 1.76
CA LYS A 136 15.00 2.92 0.86
C LYS A 136 14.21 1.68 0.48
N ASP A 137 13.42 1.13 1.39
CA ASP A 137 12.60 -0.05 1.12
C ASP A 137 11.48 0.27 0.14
N ILE A 138 10.83 1.44 0.25
CA ILE A 138 9.89 1.93 -0.77
C ILE A 138 10.59 2.07 -2.12
N GLN A 139 11.79 2.67 -2.14
CA GLN A 139 12.55 2.84 -3.38
C GLN A 139 12.95 1.49 -4.01
N LYS A 140 13.35 0.51 -3.21
CA LYS A 140 13.64 -0.86 -3.67
C LYS A 140 12.39 -1.53 -4.22
N GLN A 141 11.24 -1.37 -3.57
CA GLN A 141 9.96 -1.87 -4.09
C GLN A 141 9.62 -1.23 -5.44
N LYS A 142 9.78 0.09 -5.57
CA LYS A 142 9.60 0.81 -6.85
C LYS A 142 10.57 0.33 -7.94
N GLN A 143 11.80 -0.03 -7.59
CA GLN A 143 12.76 -0.60 -8.54
C GLN A 143 12.40 -2.03 -8.96
N ALA A 144 11.92 -2.86 -8.03
CA ALA A 144 11.48 -4.22 -8.30
C ALA A 144 10.17 -4.26 -9.12
N HIS A 145 9.29 -3.29 -8.87
CA HIS A 145 7.98 -3.17 -9.52
C HIS A 145 7.82 -1.75 -10.06
N PRO A 146 8.46 -1.42 -11.21
CA PRO A 146 8.39 -0.08 -11.78
C PRO A 146 6.94 0.27 -12.18
N PRO A 147 6.50 1.51 -11.92
CA PRO A 147 5.14 1.93 -12.21
C PRO A 147 4.90 1.93 -13.72
N LYS A 148 3.74 1.40 -14.13
CA LYS A 148 3.33 1.36 -15.55
C LYS A 148 2.57 2.61 -15.99
N ASN A 149 2.05 3.36 -15.03
CA ASN A 149 1.20 4.53 -15.24
C ASN A 149 1.29 5.50 -14.05
N GLY A 150 0.59 6.63 -14.14
CA GLY A 150 0.58 7.66 -13.10
C GLY A 150 -0.05 7.23 -11.76
N PHE A 151 -0.92 6.21 -11.73
CA PHE A 151 -1.45 5.68 -10.47
C PHE A 151 -0.39 4.87 -9.72
N GLY A 152 0.42 4.08 -10.42
CA GLY A 152 1.57 3.40 -9.83
C GLY A 152 2.62 4.37 -9.30
N GLU A 153 2.84 5.51 -9.97
CA GLU A 153 3.71 6.57 -9.45
C GLU A 153 3.15 7.17 -8.16
N LEU A 154 1.86 7.53 -8.19
CA LEU A 154 1.14 8.09 -7.05
C LEU A 154 1.15 7.14 -5.84
N TYR A 155 1.06 5.83 -6.04
CA TYR A 155 1.16 4.84 -4.98
C TYR A 155 2.47 5.00 -4.19
N TYR A 156 3.61 4.97 -4.86
CA TYR A 156 4.91 5.09 -4.20
C TYR A 156 5.16 6.49 -3.62
N GLU A 157 4.66 7.54 -4.29
CA GLU A 157 4.72 8.91 -3.78
C GLU A 157 3.91 9.08 -2.50
N ALA A 158 2.70 8.54 -2.43
CA ALA A 158 1.85 8.57 -1.24
C ALA A 158 2.49 7.82 -0.06
N GLN A 159 3.07 6.63 -0.30
CA GLN A 159 3.83 5.92 0.73
C GLN A 159 5.02 6.71 1.25
N THR A 160 5.79 7.32 0.35
CA THR A 160 6.95 8.16 0.68
C THR A 160 6.51 9.39 1.47
N GLY A 161 5.44 10.05 1.00
CA GLY A 161 4.84 11.22 1.62
C GLY A 161 4.39 10.94 3.05
N LEU A 162 3.73 9.80 3.29
CA LEU A 162 3.32 9.41 4.65
C LEU A 162 4.51 9.23 5.59
N VAL A 163 5.55 8.52 5.16
CA VAL A 163 6.76 8.34 5.98
C VAL A 163 7.42 9.68 6.29
N LEU A 164 7.51 10.58 5.30
CA LEU A 164 8.06 11.92 5.51
C LEU A 164 7.19 12.78 6.42
N GLN A 165 5.86 12.65 6.34
CA GLN A 165 4.93 13.36 7.20
C GLN A 165 5.06 12.94 8.67
N VAL A 166 5.16 11.63 8.93
CA VAL A 166 5.21 11.08 10.31
C VAL A 166 6.64 11.13 10.89
N GLU A 167 7.64 10.76 10.10
CA GLU A 167 9.01 10.53 10.57
C GLU A 167 10.04 11.52 10.02
N GLY A 168 9.67 12.40 9.08
CA GLY A 168 10.61 13.28 8.38
C GLY A 168 11.45 14.18 9.29
N GLN A 169 10.91 14.56 10.45
CA GLN A 169 11.64 15.33 11.46
C GLN A 169 12.93 14.65 11.95
N TYR A 170 13.03 13.32 11.88
CA TYR A 170 14.21 12.56 12.31
C TYR A 170 15.34 12.57 11.29
N LEU A 171 15.08 13.00 10.06
CA LEU A 171 16.10 13.13 9.02
C LEU A 171 16.97 14.36 9.20
N ASN A 172 16.47 15.36 9.95
CA ASN A 172 17.17 16.59 10.29
C ASN A 172 18.47 16.31 11.06
N LYS A 173 19.42 17.24 10.99
CA LYS A 173 20.67 17.11 11.76
C LYS A 173 20.38 17.32 13.26
N LEU A 174 20.99 16.51 14.12
CA LEU A 174 21.05 16.80 15.56
C LEU A 174 21.66 18.19 15.81
N PRO A 175 21.24 18.87 16.89
CA PRO A 175 21.93 20.05 17.37
C PRO A 175 23.41 19.74 17.62
N PHE A 176 24.30 20.58 17.10
CA PHE A 176 25.75 20.43 17.27
C PHE A 176 26.16 20.38 18.75
N SER A 177 25.41 21.04 19.64
CA SER A 177 25.64 21.00 21.09
C SER A 177 25.54 19.60 21.68
N ASP A 178 24.62 18.75 21.20
CA ASP A 178 24.43 17.41 21.77
C ASP A 178 25.51 16.45 21.27
N VAL A 179 25.86 16.52 19.98
CA VAL A 179 26.96 15.73 19.40
C VAL A 179 28.32 16.19 19.93
N GLY A 180 28.55 17.50 19.97
CA GLY A 180 29.79 18.11 20.43
C GLY A 180 30.06 17.84 21.90
N LEU A 181 29.04 17.90 22.77
CA LEU A 181 29.19 17.54 24.19
C LEU A 181 29.42 16.03 24.38
N ALA A 182 28.72 15.17 23.64
CA ALA A 182 28.92 13.72 23.73
C ALA A 182 30.35 13.31 23.31
N LEU A 183 30.80 13.81 22.15
CA LEU A 183 32.15 13.55 21.64
C LEU A 183 33.23 14.22 22.49
N GLY A 184 32.98 15.46 22.93
CA GLY A 184 33.90 16.21 23.79
C GLY A 184 34.16 15.51 25.12
N LEU A 185 33.09 15.14 25.84
CA LEU A 185 33.20 14.44 27.12
C LEU A 185 33.83 13.04 26.98
N SER A 186 33.50 12.33 25.90
CA SER A 186 34.12 11.03 25.58
C SER A 186 35.61 11.18 25.25
N GLY A 187 35.98 12.21 24.49
CA GLY A 187 37.36 12.50 24.11
C GLY A 187 38.21 12.94 25.30
N THR A 188 37.66 13.76 26.20
CA THR A 188 38.35 14.13 27.45
C THR A 188 38.58 12.92 28.34
N GLU A 189 37.59 12.02 28.45
CA GLU A 189 37.72 10.82 29.27
C GLU A 189 38.76 9.85 28.69
N TYR A 190 38.77 9.67 27.36
CA TYR A 190 39.80 8.90 26.67
C TYR A 190 41.20 9.46 26.93
N ALA A 191 41.37 10.79 26.79
CA ALA A 191 42.66 11.44 27.00
C ALA A 191 43.17 11.31 28.45
N MET A 192 42.27 11.47 29.43
CA MET A 192 42.60 11.29 30.84
C MET A 192 42.95 9.83 31.16
N SER A 193 42.14 8.88 30.67
CA SER A 193 42.39 7.45 30.82
C SER A 193 43.72 7.02 30.19
N LEU A 194 44.05 7.55 29.01
CA LEU A 194 45.32 7.30 28.33
C LEU A 194 46.52 7.80 29.14
N THR A 195 46.41 9.00 29.72
CA THR A 195 47.46 9.58 30.57
C THR A 195 47.72 8.70 31.80
N ILE A 196 46.67 8.18 32.42
CA ILE A 196 46.75 7.29 33.58
C ILE A 196 47.39 5.96 33.19
N VAL A 197 46.91 5.33 32.12
CA VAL A 197 47.41 4.02 31.67
C VAL A 197 48.88 4.10 31.24
N ILE A 198 49.30 5.18 30.57
CA ILE A 198 50.71 5.46 30.27
C ILE A 198 51.52 5.66 31.57
N GLY A 199 51.00 6.44 32.51
CA GLY A 199 51.66 6.71 33.80
C GLY A 199 51.83 5.47 34.69
N LEU A 200 50.92 4.49 34.59
CA LEU A 200 50.98 3.22 35.29
C LEU A 200 51.98 2.23 34.68
N GLY A 201 52.55 2.52 33.50
CA GLY A 201 53.59 1.71 32.89
C GLY A 201 53.15 0.28 32.56
N LEU A 202 51.88 0.07 32.19
CA LEU A 202 51.36 -1.27 31.91
C LEU A 202 52.19 -1.97 30.81
N PRO A 203 52.54 -3.26 31.01
CA PRO A 203 53.30 -4.02 30.02
C PRO A 203 52.43 -4.26 28.78
N GLY A 204 52.89 -3.79 27.62
CA GLY A 204 52.13 -3.92 26.37
C GLY A 204 52.33 -2.82 25.33
N GLY A 205 53.01 -1.72 25.68
CA GLY A 205 53.32 -0.63 24.76
C GLY A 205 52.10 0.26 24.42
N ILE A 206 52.31 1.23 23.53
CA ILE A 206 51.37 2.33 23.27
C ILE A 206 50.00 1.82 22.78
N VAL A 207 49.97 0.73 22.01
CA VAL A 207 48.72 0.18 21.43
C VAL A 207 47.82 -0.44 22.50
N LEU A 208 48.37 -1.27 23.40
CA LEU A 208 47.58 -1.86 24.50
C LEU A 208 47.12 -0.78 25.48
N ASN A 209 47.93 0.25 25.71
CA ASN A 209 47.55 1.39 26.53
C ASN A 209 46.40 2.20 25.91
N ALA A 210 46.40 2.39 24.59
CA ALA A 210 45.31 3.05 23.86
C ALA A 210 44.00 2.24 23.89
N ILE A 211 44.08 0.91 23.77
CA ILE A 211 42.90 0.03 23.90
C ILE A 211 42.33 0.09 25.31
N ALA A 212 43.18 -0.05 26.34
CA ALA A 212 42.75 0.03 27.73
C ALA A 212 42.12 1.39 28.07
N ALA A 213 42.68 2.48 27.54
CA ALA A 213 42.14 3.83 27.70
C ALA A 213 40.78 4.05 27.00
N SER A 214 40.45 3.26 25.98
CA SER A 214 39.16 3.35 25.29
C SER A 214 38.01 2.66 26.03
N LEU A 215 38.33 1.74 26.94
CA LEU A 215 37.36 0.87 27.59
C LEU A 215 36.27 1.63 28.37
N PRO A 216 36.57 2.71 29.12
CA PRO A 216 35.55 3.56 29.73
C PRO A 216 34.55 4.16 28.71
N VAL A 217 35.06 4.65 27.58
CA VAL A 217 34.24 5.24 26.51
C VAL A 217 33.39 4.17 25.86
N VAL A 218 33.96 3.00 25.53
CA VAL A 218 33.20 1.88 24.95
C VAL A 218 32.10 1.39 25.90
N MET A 219 32.39 1.30 27.20
CA MET A 219 31.39 0.93 28.21
C MET A 219 30.25 1.95 28.29
N LEU A 220 30.56 3.25 28.26
CA LEU A 220 29.54 4.30 28.28
C LEU A 220 28.66 4.26 27.02
N TRP A 221 29.26 4.17 25.83
CA TRP A 221 28.51 4.10 24.58
C TRP A 221 27.72 2.79 24.44
N GLY A 222 28.27 1.68 24.92
CA GLY A 222 27.59 0.37 24.98
C GLY A 222 26.41 0.37 25.94
N ALA A 223 26.58 0.95 27.15
CA ALA A 223 25.51 1.09 28.13
C ALA A 223 24.38 1.98 27.60
N ALA A 224 24.71 3.16 27.05
CA ALA A 224 23.74 4.06 26.44
C ALA A 224 23.00 3.40 25.26
N SER A 225 23.69 2.59 24.45
CA SER A 225 23.11 1.81 23.36
C SER A 225 22.07 0.79 23.86
N LEU A 226 22.42 0.00 24.88
CA LEU A 226 21.54 -0.99 25.49
C LEU A 226 20.34 -0.35 26.20
N GLN A 227 20.57 0.72 26.94
CA GLN A 227 19.50 1.48 27.60
C GLN A 227 18.52 2.05 26.59
N ASN A 228 19.02 2.63 25.50
CA ASN A 228 18.19 3.16 24.44
C ASN A 228 17.31 2.06 23.80
N ASP A 229 17.85 0.86 23.54
CA ASP A 229 17.07 -0.26 23.00
C ASP A 229 16.03 -0.83 23.99
N ALA A 230 16.38 -0.86 25.27
CA ALA A 230 15.52 -1.43 26.30
C ALA A 230 14.41 -0.46 26.72
N PHE A 231 14.67 0.86 26.71
CA PHE A 231 13.79 1.85 27.35
C PHE A 231 13.22 2.90 26.40
N GLU A 232 14.03 3.52 25.55
CA GLU A 232 13.60 4.67 24.74
C GLU A 232 12.95 4.23 23.41
N MET A 233 13.55 3.25 22.72
CA MET A 233 13.03 2.74 21.45
C MET A 233 11.61 2.13 21.55
N PRO A 234 11.24 1.36 22.60
CA PRO A 234 9.87 0.86 22.75
C PRO A 234 8.83 1.97 22.92
N VAL A 235 9.15 3.02 23.68
CA VAL A 235 8.27 4.19 23.87
C VAL A 235 8.10 4.93 22.55
N HIS A 236 9.20 5.13 21.83
CA HIS A 236 9.16 5.74 20.51
C HIS A 236 8.34 4.93 19.51
N ALA A 237 8.50 3.61 19.47
CA ALA A 237 7.75 2.73 18.58
C ALA A 237 6.24 2.82 18.84
N ARG A 238 5.80 2.86 20.10
CA ARG A 238 4.38 3.09 20.44
C ARG A 238 3.88 4.45 19.99
N SER A 239 4.67 5.50 20.18
CA SER A 239 4.32 6.84 19.74
C SER A 239 4.18 6.93 18.21
N LEU A 240 5.03 6.22 17.46
CA LEU A 240 4.92 6.14 16.01
C LEU A 240 3.69 5.34 15.57
N ILE A 241 3.42 4.18 16.21
CA ILE A 241 2.21 3.40 15.91
C ILE A 241 0.97 4.28 16.01
N GLY A 242 0.81 5.05 17.10
CA GLY A 242 -0.33 5.96 17.26
C GLY A 242 -0.43 7.07 16.20
N GLN A 243 0.70 7.50 15.61
CA GLN A 243 0.67 8.46 14.50
C GLN A 243 0.21 7.79 13.19
N TYR A 244 0.68 6.57 12.90
CA TYR A 244 0.28 5.80 11.72
C TYR A 244 -1.15 5.27 11.80
N GLU A 245 -1.71 5.06 12.99
CA GLU A 245 -3.09 4.60 13.19
C GLU A 245 -4.12 5.48 12.48
N SER A 246 -3.87 6.79 12.41
CA SER A 246 -4.75 7.74 11.72
C SER A 246 -4.85 7.53 10.20
N SER A 247 -3.89 6.82 9.62
CA SER A 247 -3.82 6.51 8.19
C SER A 247 -4.19 5.05 7.90
N LEU A 248 -4.59 4.26 8.90
CA LEU A 248 -5.00 2.88 8.66
C LEU A 248 -6.19 2.82 7.68
N PRO A 249 -6.25 1.77 6.84
CA PRO A 249 -7.34 1.64 5.88
C PRO A 249 -8.67 1.54 6.63
N ILE A 250 -9.57 2.47 6.31
CA ILE A 250 -10.97 2.43 6.75
C ILE A 250 -11.67 1.36 5.92
N GLU A 251 -12.59 0.59 6.53
CA GLU A 251 -13.41 -0.35 5.79
C GLU A 251 -14.16 0.38 4.66
N ILE A 252 -14.06 -0.17 3.44
CA ILE A 252 -14.74 0.39 2.28
C ILE A 252 -16.23 0.24 2.51
N THR A 253 -16.93 1.37 2.52
CA THR A 253 -18.39 1.37 2.69
C THR A 253 -19.08 0.78 1.46
N GLU A 254 -20.31 0.27 1.59
CA GLU A 254 -21.08 -0.24 0.45
C GLU A 254 -21.25 0.81 -0.66
N LEU A 255 -21.42 2.08 -0.27
CA LEU A 255 -21.47 3.20 -1.21
C LEU A 255 -20.16 3.35 -2.00
N GLU A 256 -19.02 3.28 -1.32
CA GLU A 256 -17.70 3.36 -1.97
C GLU A 256 -17.42 2.14 -2.85
N ALA A 257 -17.84 0.94 -2.43
CA ALA A 257 -17.73 -0.27 -3.24
C ALA A 257 -18.54 -0.15 -4.54
N ASN A 258 -19.75 0.40 -4.48
CA ASN A 258 -20.57 0.66 -5.67
C ASN A 258 -19.93 1.72 -6.59
N GLN A 259 -19.28 2.74 -6.03
CA GLN A 259 -18.53 3.72 -6.82
C GLN A 259 -17.30 3.10 -7.50
N ILE A 260 -16.58 2.22 -6.82
CA ILE A 260 -15.44 1.48 -7.39
C ILE A 260 -15.90 0.58 -8.53
N ALA A 261 -17.01 -0.14 -8.35
CA ALA A 261 -17.60 -0.96 -9.41
C ALA A 261 -17.98 -0.10 -10.64
N GLY A 262 -18.55 1.09 -10.44
CA GLY A 262 -18.84 2.02 -11.54
C GLY A 262 -17.57 2.52 -12.26
N ILE A 263 -16.47 2.75 -11.54
CA ILE A 263 -15.17 3.09 -12.14
C ILE A 263 -14.65 1.90 -12.97
N ASP A 264 -14.72 0.68 -12.42
CA ASP A 264 -14.25 -0.52 -13.12
C ASP A 264 -15.04 -0.78 -14.41
N GLU A 265 -16.36 -0.51 -14.41
CA GLU A 265 -17.18 -0.57 -15.61
C GLU A 265 -16.73 0.44 -16.68
N GLU A 266 -16.41 1.68 -16.30
CA GLU A 266 -15.89 2.71 -17.22
C GLU A 266 -14.50 2.33 -17.77
N VAL A 267 -13.61 1.81 -16.90
CA VAL A 267 -12.29 1.31 -17.31
C VAL A 267 -12.43 0.17 -18.31
N ALA A 268 -13.33 -0.78 -18.05
CA ALA A 268 -13.61 -1.89 -18.97
C ALA A 268 -14.15 -1.40 -20.32
N LEU A 269 -15.01 -0.38 -20.31
CA LEU A 269 -15.54 0.23 -21.53
C LEU A 269 -14.42 0.88 -22.36
N LYS A 270 -13.58 1.70 -21.74
CA LYS A 270 -12.43 2.32 -22.44
C LYS A 270 -11.39 1.32 -22.90
N GLN A 271 -11.22 0.22 -22.19
CA GLN A 271 -10.34 -0.87 -22.61
C GLN A 271 -10.85 -1.55 -23.89
N ARG A 272 -12.16 -1.72 -24.02
CA ARG A 272 -12.77 -2.26 -25.24
C ARG A 272 -12.66 -1.30 -26.41
N GLU A 273 -12.90 0.00 -26.21
CA GLU A 273 -12.71 1.03 -27.24
C GLU A 273 -11.28 1.03 -27.77
N LEU A 274 -10.28 0.98 -26.88
CA LEU A 274 -8.87 0.92 -27.26
C LEU A 274 -8.54 -0.37 -28.04
N ALA A 275 -9.04 -1.52 -27.58
CA ALA A 275 -8.82 -2.80 -28.26
C ALA A 275 -9.46 -2.84 -29.65
N TYR A 276 -10.63 -2.23 -29.81
CA TYR A 276 -11.30 -2.06 -31.10
C TYR A 276 -10.43 -1.24 -32.05
N GLU A 277 -9.97 -0.06 -31.63
CA GLU A 277 -9.14 0.84 -32.46
C GLU A 277 -7.81 0.19 -32.86
N GLN A 278 -7.13 -0.47 -31.91
CA GLN A 278 -5.89 -1.19 -32.19
C GLN A 278 -6.10 -2.32 -33.20
N SER A 279 -7.18 -3.08 -33.05
CA SER A 279 -7.52 -4.19 -33.95
C SER A 279 -7.94 -3.70 -35.34
N LEU A 280 -8.68 -2.60 -35.42
CA LEU A 280 -9.05 -1.95 -36.67
C LEU A 280 -7.81 -1.43 -37.40
N ASN A 281 -6.91 -0.75 -36.70
CA ASN A 281 -5.66 -0.25 -37.29
C ASN A 281 -4.74 -1.38 -37.77
N LEU A 282 -4.66 -2.49 -37.02
CA LEU A 282 -3.94 -3.69 -37.47
C LEU A 282 -4.56 -4.26 -38.75
N ARG A 283 -5.90 -4.37 -38.81
CA ARG A 283 -6.63 -4.83 -40.00
C ARG A 283 -6.37 -3.92 -41.19
N ARG A 284 -6.38 -2.60 -40.97
CA ARG A 284 -6.08 -1.61 -42.00
C ARG A 284 -4.66 -1.76 -42.53
N SER A 285 -3.67 -1.83 -41.63
CA SER A 285 -2.26 -2.02 -42.00
C SER A 285 -2.06 -3.29 -42.82
N LYS A 286 -2.69 -4.40 -42.41
CA LYS A 286 -2.60 -5.68 -43.11
C LYS A 286 -3.15 -5.59 -44.54
N PHE A 287 -4.28 -4.90 -44.71
CA PHE A 287 -4.87 -4.70 -46.03
C PHE A 287 -3.97 -3.88 -46.96
N VAL A 288 -3.26 -2.86 -46.46
CA VAL A 288 -2.29 -2.10 -47.27
C VAL A 288 -1.12 -2.97 -47.70
N SER A 289 -0.56 -3.74 -46.75
CA SER A 289 0.69 -4.46 -46.99
C SER A 289 0.49 -5.72 -47.83
N GLU A 290 -0.60 -6.45 -47.61
CA GLU A 290 -0.84 -7.77 -48.20
C GLU A 290 -1.98 -7.75 -49.24
N GLY A 291 -2.77 -6.68 -49.28
CA GLY A 291 -4.06 -6.68 -49.98
C GLY A 291 -5.07 -7.60 -49.29
N ASP A 292 -6.13 -7.95 -50.03
CA ASP A 292 -7.02 -9.03 -49.63
C ASP A 292 -6.78 -10.27 -50.48
N THR A 293 -6.25 -11.32 -49.85
CA THR A 293 -5.96 -12.61 -50.48
C THR A 293 -7.23 -13.34 -50.92
N SER A 294 -8.39 -13.05 -50.31
CA SER A 294 -9.67 -13.63 -50.71
C SER A 294 -10.27 -12.94 -51.93
N GLY A 295 -9.79 -11.74 -52.26
CA GLY A 295 -10.35 -10.90 -53.31
C GLY A 295 -11.80 -10.47 -53.05
N ARG A 296 -12.33 -10.60 -51.84
CA ARG A 296 -13.67 -10.16 -51.45
C ARG A 296 -13.71 -8.65 -51.19
N LEU A 297 -12.67 -8.11 -50.56
CA LEU A 297 -12.56 -6.72 -50.11
C LEU A 297 -11.88 -5.88 -51.19
N LYS A 298 -12.58 -4.87 -51.70
CA LYS A 298 -12.16 -4.10 -52.88
C LYS A 298 -11.70 -2.68 -52.59
N ASN A 299 -12.14 -2.12 -51.48
CA ASN A 299 -11.84 -0.76 -51.05
C ASN A 299 -11.78 -0.70 -49.51
N TRP A 300 -11.33 0.44 -49.00
CA TRP A 300 -11.21 0.69 -47.56
C TRP A 300 -12.52 0.56 -46.80
N ASP A 301 -13.60 1.13 -47.34
CA ASP A 301 -14.91 1.12 -46.72
C ASP A 301 -15.43 -0.32 -46.49
N MET A 302 -15.19 -1.24 -47.44
CA MET A 302 -15.51 -2.66 -47.29
C MET A 302 -14.67 -3.35 -46.21
N VAL A 303 -13.39 -3.00 -46.08
CA VAL A 303 -12.49 -3.58 -45.07
C VAL A 303 -12.92 -3.19 -43.66
N GLU A 304 -13.26 -1.92 -43.46
CA GLU A 304 -13.70 -1.41 -42.16
C GLU A 304 -15.07 -1.95 -41.77
N ALA A 305 -16.00 -1.99 -42.72
CA ALA A 305 -17.32 -2.56 -42.50
C ALA A 305 -17.25 -4.07 -42.18
N ASP A 306 -16.44 -4.83 -42.91
CA ASP A 306 -16.22 -6.26 -42.63
C ASP A 306 -15.63 -6.50 -41.24
N PHE A 307 -14.64 -5.69 -40.86
CA PHE A 307 -14.07 -5.74 -39.51
C PHE A 307 -15.11 -5.45 -38.44
N GLN A 308 -15.92 -4.39 -38.62
CA GLN A 308 -16.97 -4.00 -37.68
C GLN A 308 -18.01 -5.11 -37.50
N ILE A 309 -18.45 -5.73 -38.60
CA ILE A 309 -19.38 -6.87 -38.55
C ILE A 309 -18.77 -7.98 -37.68
N GLY A 310 -17.55 -8.42 -37.99
CA GLY A 310 -16.92 -9.52 -37.25
C GLY A 310 -16.63 -9.19 -35.78
N TRP A 311 -16.24 -7.94 -35.50
CA TRP A 311 -15.97 -7.48 -34.13
C TRP A 311 -17.25 -7.48 -33.29
N TYR A 312 -18.32 -6.83 -33.78
CA TYR A 312 -19.57 -6.73 -33.02
C TYR A 312 -20.32 -8.05 -32.96
N GLU A 313 -20.22 -8.93 -33.96
CA GLU A 313 -20.76 -10.30 -33.87
C GLU A 313 -20.08 -11.09 -32.75
N LYS A 314 -18.76 -10.95 -32.59
CA LYS A 314 -18.00 -11.56 -31.49
C LYS A 314 -18.36 -10.96 -30.13
N GLU A 315 -18.42 -9.63 -30.01
CA GLU A 315 -18.78 -8.94 -28.77
C GLU A 315 -20.21 -9.26 -28.34
N LYS A 316 -21.15 -9.37 -29.29
CA LYS A 316 -22.52 -9.81 -29.03
C LYS A 316 -22.53 -11.21 -28.43
N TYR A 317 -21.85 -12.16 -29.06
CA TYR A 317 -21.77 -13.53 -28.56
C TYR A 317 -21.20 -13.59 -27.14
N GLN A 318 -20.13 -12.84 -26.86
CA GLN A 318 -19.54 -12.79 -25.52
C GLN A 318 -20.48 -12.18 -24.48
N ILE A 319 -21.22 -11.12 -24.84
CA ILE A 319 -22.20 -10.50 -23.93
C ILE A 319 -23.39 -11.41 -23.67
N GLU A 320 -23.83 -12.20 -24.65
CA GLU A 320 -24.86 -13.23 -24.47
C GLU A 320 -24.38 -14.35 -23.53
N GLU A 321 -23.14 -14.82 -23.70
CA GLU A 321 -22.53 -15.82 -22.81
C GLU A 321 -22.37 -15.28 -21.37
N ASP A 322 -21.84 -14.05 -21.21
CA ASP A 322 -21.74 -13.37 -19.92
C ASP A 322 -23.13 -13.21 -19.25
N GLN A 323 -24.18 -12.95 -20.04
CA GLN A 323 -25.54 -12.83 -19.53
C GLN A 323 -26.03 -14.16 -18.95
N ASP A 324 -25.78 -15.26 -19.65
CA ASP A 324 -26.16 -16.61 -19.23
C ASP A 324 -25.40 -17.03 -17.97
N GLU A 325 -24.09 -16.78 -17.93
CA GLU A 325 -23.27 -17.06 -16.75
C GLU A 325 -23.75 -16.27 -15.52
N LYS A 326 -24.05 -14.96 -15.69
CA LYS A 326 -24.55 -14.13 -14.58
C LYS A 326 -25.94 -14.55 -14.10
N ARG A 327 -26.81 -14.99 -15.02
CA ARG A 327 -28.11 -15.57 -14.66
C ARG A 327 -27.93 -16.84 -13.85
N GLU A 328 -27.07 -17.75 -14.30
CA GLU A 328 -26.79 -19.00 -13.58
C GLU A 328 -26.21 -18.72 -12.19
N GLN A 329 -25.19 -17.87 -12.09
CA GLN A 329 -24.58 -17.46 -10.82
C GLN A 329 -25.62 -16.92 -9.83
N ARG A 330 -26.54 -16.06 -10.31
CA ARG A 330 -27.58 -15.49 -9.45
C ARG A 330 -28.59 -16.54 -9.01
N HIS A 331 -28.97 -17.45 -9.89
CA HIS A 331 -29.86 -18.57 -9.58
C HIS A 331 -29.25 -19.51 -8.53
N SER A 332 -28.00 -19.95 -8.73
CA SER A 332 -27.29 -20.79 -7.77
C SER A 332 -27.14 -20.12 -6.41
N LYS A 333 -26.87 -18.81 -6.38
CA LYS A 333 -26.83 -18.03 -5.13
C LYS A 333 -28.19 -18.01 -4.44
N PHE A 334 -29.27 -17.79 -5.18
CA PHE A 334 -30.62 -17.85 -4.63
C PHE A 334 -30.94 -19.23 -4.03
N GLU A 335 -30.61 -20.32 -4.70
CA GLU A 335 -30.80 -21.68 -4.17
C GLU A 335 -30.01 -21.92 -2.88
N ALA A 336 -28.75 -21.45 -2.84
CA ALA A 336 -27.90 -21.53 -1.65
C ALA A 336 -28.47 -20.72 -0.49
N ASP A 337 -28.93 -19.48 -0.75
CA ASP A 337 -29.55 -18.62 0.26
C ASP A 337 -30.82 -19.29 0.81
N VAL A 338 -31.68 -19.84 -0.06
CA VAL A 338 -32.91 -20.57 0.31
C VAL A 338 -32.61 -21.79 1.20
N ALA A 339 -31.55 -22.55 0.90
CA ALA A 339 -31.13 -23.69 1.70
C ALA A 339 -30.66 -23.29 3.11
N GLN A 340 -30.11 -22.07 3.27
CA GLN A 340 -29.59 -21.57 4.54
C GLN A 340 -30.63 -20.85 5.41
N ILE A 341 -31.75 -20.38 4.85
CA ILE A 341 -32.80 -19.63 5.59
C ILE A 341 -33.18 -20.34 6.90
N ALA A 342 -33.45 -21.64 6.87
CA ALA A 342 -33.96 -22.37 8.03
C ALA A 342 -32.99 -22.39 9.22
N GLY A 343 -31.68 -22.22 8.96
CA GLY A 343 -30.62 -22.14 9.97
C GLY A 343 -30.39 -20.72 10.52
N GLN A 344 -30.91 -19.69 9.85
CA GLN A 344 -30.79 -18.29 10.25
C GLN A 344 -31.91 -17.84 11.21
N HIS A 345 -32.94 -18.65 11.39
CA HIS A 345 -34.06 -18.35 12.27
C HIS A 345 -33.62 -18.35 13.75
N GLN A 346 -33.68 -17.19 14.40
CA GLN A 346 -33.50 -17.08 15.84
C GLN A 346 -34.85 -17.20 16.56
N PRO A 347 -34.95 -18.01 17.63
CA PRO A 347 -36.21 -18.18 18.35
C PRO A 347 -36.67 -16.86 18.99
N PRO A 348 -37.95 -16.47 18.84
CA PRO A 348 -38.48 -15.27 19.47
C PRO A 348 -38.42 -15.35 21.00
N THR A 349 -38.24 -14.19 21.65
CA THR A 349 -38.13 -14.08 23.11
C THR A 349 -39.51 -14.25 23.74
N GLY A 350 -39.73 -15.32 24.51
CA GLY A 350 -41.00 -15.58 25.21
C GLY A 350 -41.25 -17.06 25.49
N THR A 351 -42.35 -17.36 26.19
CA THR A 351 -42.77 -18.74 26.51
C THR A 351 -43.75 -19.22 25.43
N TYR A 352 -43.22 -19.92 24.42
CA TYR A 352 -44.02 -20.51 23.33
C TYR A 352 -44.05 -22.02 23.46
N SER A 353 -45.16 -22.66 23.06
CA SER A 353 -45.22 -24.12 22.96
C SER A 353 -44.36 -24.63 21.79
N PRO A 354 -43.90 -25.89 21.80
CA PRO A 354 -43.15 -26.47 20.68
C PRO A 354 -43.88 -26.38 19.32
N GLU A 355 -45.21 -26.51 19.33
CA GLU A 355 -46.05 -26.39 18.13
C GLU A 355 -46.11 -24.94 17.61
N GLN A 356 -46.24 -23.97 18.50
CA GLN A 356 -46.22 -22.55 18.15
C GLN A 356 -44.86 -22.12 17.60
N MET A 357 -43.77 -22.65 18.17
CA MET A 357 -42.40 -22.43 17.68
C MET A 357 -42.19 -22.99 16.27
N ALA A 358 -42.74 -24.17 15.98
CA ALA A 358 -42.68 -24.77 14.64
C ALA A 358 -43.48 -23.96 13.62
N GLN A 359 -44.68 -23.47 13.98
CA GLN A 359 -45.50 -22.62 13.12
C GLN A 359 -44.81 -21.28 12.82
N LEU A 360 -44.32 -20.57 13.84
CA LEU A 360 -43.61 -19.30 13.67
C LEU A 360 -42.36 -19.44 12.82
N LYS A 361 -41.59 -20.53 13.01
CA LYS A 361 -40.44 -20.83 12.17
C LYS A 361 -40.84 -21.04 10.72
N ASN A 362 -41.89 -21.83 10.46
CA ASN A 362 -42.36 -22.10 9.10
C ASN A 362 -42.87 -20.83 8.41
N GLU A 363 -43.61 -19.98 9.13
CA GLU A 363 -44.12 -18.70 8.63
C GLU A 363 -42.97 -17.74 8.31
N TRP A 364 -41.99 -17.60 9.22
CA TRP A 364 -40.81 -16.77 9.00
C TRP A 364 -39.98 -17.26 7.81
N VAL A 365 -39.74 -18.58 7.71
CA VAL A 365 -39.05 -19.18 6.56
C VAL A 365 -39.81 -18.90 5.26
N GLY A 366 -41.15 -19.00 5.27
CA GLY A 366 -42.00 -18.65 4.14
C GLY A 366 -41.85 -17.20 3.70
N VAL A 367 -41.92 -16.25 4.65
CA VAL A 367 -41.74 -14.82 4.37
C VAL A 367 -40.34 -14.51 3.82
N GLN A 368 -39.29 -15.11 4.39
CA GLN A 368 -37.92 -14.89 3.89
C GLN A 368 -37.71 -15.50 2.49
N LYS A 369 -38.29 -16.67 2.22
CA LYS A 369 -38.26 -17.27 0.89
C LYS A 369 -38.93 -16.39 -0.16
N GLU A 370 -40.09 -15.83 0.15
CA GLU A 370 -40.79 -14.95 -0.81
C GLU A 370 -39.99 -13.65 -1.04
N LYS A 371 -39.42 -13.06 0.01
CA LYS A 371 -38.51 -11.89 -0.13
C LYS A 371 -37.28 -12.19 -1.00
N LEU A 372 -36.64 -13.33 -0.80
CA LEU A 372 -35.52 -13.74 -1.65
C LEU A 372 -35.95 -13.96 -3.09
N LYS A 373 -37.14 -14.51 -3.32
CA LYS A 373 -37.69 -14.76 -4.65
C LYS A 373 -38.00 -13.46 -5.37
N GLU A 374 -38.60 -12.49 -4.69
CA GLU A 374 -38.83 -11.13 -5.21
C GLU A 374 -37.49 -10.43 -5.54
N SER A 375 -36.51 -10.50 -4.63
CA SER A 375 -35.17 -9.95 -4.88
C SER A 375 -34.48 -10.61 -6.07
N CYS A 376 -34.57 -11.94 -6.19
CA CYS A 376 -34.01 -12.67 -7.33
C CYS A 376 -34.71 -12.27 -8.64
N ALA A 377 -36.04 -12.19 -8.66
CA ALA A 377 -36.80 -11.76 -9.84
C ALA A 377 -36.44 -10.33 -10.27
N HIS A 378 -36.27 -9.42 -9.30
CA HIS A 378 -35.83 -8.06 -9.57
C HIS A 378 -34.41 -8.02 -10.18
N ASP A 379 -33.46 -8.75 -9.60
CA ASP A 379 -32.09 -8.83 -10.12
C ASP A 379 -32.04 -9.43 -11.53
N MET A 380 -32.84 -10.48 -11.79
CA MET A 380 -32.97 -11.09 -13.12
C MET A 380 -33.55 -10.11 -14.14
N GLN A 381 -34.54 -9.32 -13.75
CA GLN A 381 -35.11 -8.28 -14.62
C GLN A 381 -34.10 -7.17 -14.91
N TRP A 382 -33.33 -6.76 -13.91
CA TRP A 382 -32.26 -5.78 -14.08
C TRP A 382 -31.14 -6.30 -14.99
N LEU A 383 -30.69 -7.53 -14.79
CA LEU A 383 -29.71 -8.20 -15.68
C LEU A 383 -30.25 -8.26 -17.11
N LYS A 384 -31.51 -8.69 -17.28
CA LYS A 384 -32.15 -8.71 -18.59
C LYS A 384 -32.07 -7.33 -19.26
N HIS A 385 -32.52 -6.28 -18.58
CA HIS A 385 -32.50 -4.93 -19.14
C HIS A 385 -31.08 -4.42 -19.46
N LYS A 386 -30.11 -4.67 -18.56
CA LYS A 386 -28.71 -4.26 -18.74
C LYS A 386 -28.08 -4.87 -19.99
N TYR A 387 -28.33 -6.15 -20.23
CA TYR A 387 -27.74 -6.89 -21.34
C TYR A 387 -28.52 -6.71 -22.65
N GLU A 388 -29.86 -6.65 -22.61
CA GLU A 388 -30.69 -6.42 -23.81
C GLU A 388 -30.32 -5.10 -24.51
N ASN A 389 -30.11 -4.02 -23.75
CA ASN A 389 -29.72 -2.75 -24.34
C ASN A 389 -28.36 -2.84 -25.07
N LYS A 390 -27.40 -3.60 -24.52
CA LYS A 390 -26.08 -3.80 -25.13
C LYS A 390 -26.16 -4.67 -26.38
N ILE A 391 -26.90 -5.78 -26.30
CA ILE A 391 -27.12 -6.68 -27.43
C ILE A 391 -27.79 -5.93 -28.58
N LYS A 392 -28.83 -5.15 -28.28
CA LYS A 392 -29.53 -4.34 -29.27
C LYS A 392 -28.61 -3.31 -29.93
N HIS A 393 -27.78 -2.62 -29.15
CA HIS A 393 -26.78 -1.71 -29.70
C HIS A 393 -25.84 -2.41 -30.68
N TYR A 394 -25.33 -3.59 -30.33
CA TYR A 394 -24.47 -4.36 -31.24
C TYR A 394 -25.21 -4.84 -32.49
N GLU A 395 -26.48 -5.22 -32.38
CA GLU A 395 -27.30 -5.56 -33.55
C GLU A 395 -27.49 -4.37 -34.50
N GLU A 396 -27.71 -3.18 -33.95
CA GLU A 396 -27.80 -1.93 -34.72
C GLU A 396 -26.45 -1.60 -35.41
N GLU A 397 -25.33 -1.74 -34.71
CA GLU A 397 -23.97 -1.54 -35.28
C GLU A 397 -23.65 -2.55 -36.39
N ILE A 398 -23.99 -3.83 -36.19
CA ILE A 398 -23.82 -4.88 -37.21
C ILE A 398 -24.67 -4.57 -38.45
N ALA A 399 -25.94 -4.17 -38.26
CA ALA A 399 -26.83 -3.84 -39.36
C ALA A 399 -26.32 -2.62 -40.15
N GLY A 400 -25.88 -1.56 -39.45
CA GLY A 400 -25.28 -0.38 -40.07
C GLY A 400 -23.98 -0.68 -40.80
N ALA A 401 -23.14 -1.57 -40.27
CA ALA A 401 -21.92 -2.03 -40.95
C ALA A 401 -22.24 -2.87 -42.19
N LYS A 402 -23.24 -3.76 -42.14
CA LYS A 402 -23.71 -4.53 -43.31
C LYS A 402 -24.23 -3.63 -44.43
N GLN A 403 -24.96 -2.56 -44.07
CA GLN A 403 -25.40 -1.56 -45.04
C GLN A 403 -24.21 -0.83 -45.69
N ARG A 404 -23.27 -0.32 -44.89
CA ARG A 404 -22.07 0.37 -45.39
C ARG A 404 -21.22 -0.52 -46.30
N TYR A 405 -21.10 -1.80 -45.97
CA TYR A 405 -20.44 -2.78 -46.82
C TYR A 405 -21.11 -2.87 -48.20
N GLY A 406 -22.43 -3.00 -48.25
CA GLY A 406 -23.19 -3.09 -49.50
C GLY A 406 -23.13 -1.80 -50.34
N GLU A 407 -23.17 -0.63 -49.70
CA GLU A 407 -22.99 0.66 -50.36
C GLU A 407 -21.57 0.83 -50.94
N ALA A 408 -20.54 0.40 -50.20
CA ALA A 408 -19.16 0.42 -50.64
C ALA A 408 -18.91 -0.55 -51.81
N GLU A 409 -19.51 -1.73 -51.79
CA GLU A 409 -19.44 -2.68 -52.90
C GLU A 409 -20.13 -2.12 -54.16
N SER A 410 -21.30 -1.50 -54.00
CA SER A 410 -22.05 -0.90 -55.11
C SER A 410 -21.26 0.24 -55.77
N ARG A 411 -20.71 1.16 -54.97
CA ARG A 411 -19.84 2.25 -55.47
C ARG A 411 -18.64 1.72 -56.26
N TRP A 412 -17.95 0.70 -55.74
CA TRP A 412 -16.81 0.10 -56.44
C TRP A 412 -17.19 -0.52 -57.78
N ARG A 413 -18.35 -1.19 -57.86
CA ARG A 413 -18.84 -1.78 -59.12
C ARG A 413 -19.16 -0.68 -60.15
N GLU A 414 -19.82 0.39 -59.72
CA GLU A 414 -20.16 1.53 -60.57
C GLU A 414 -18.91 2.23 -61.13
N GLU A 415 -17.92 2.49 -60.27
CA GLU A 415 -16.63 3.09 -60.67
C GLU A 415 -15.92 2.23 -61.72
N ARG A 416 -15.85 0.90 -61.52
CA ARG A 416 -15.26 0.00 -62.52
C ARG A 416 -16.02 -0.05 -63.84
N HIS A 417 -17.35 -0.02 -63.80
CA HIS A 417 -18.15 -0.01 -65.01
C HIS A 417 -18.00 1.32 -65.79
N SER A 418 -17.89 2.43 -65.08
CA SER A 418 -17.62 3.76 -65.65
C SER A 418 -16.23 3.83 -66.31
N ASP A 419 -15.20 3.32 -65.65
CA ASP A 419 -13.84 3.32 -66.19
C ASP A 419 -13.70 2.39 -67.40
N ALA A 420 -14.32 1.21 -67.37
CA ALA A 420 -14.35 0.31 -68.53
C ALA A 420 -15.01 0.95 -69.77
N MET A 421 -15.99 1.84 -69.59
CA MET A 421 -16.63 2.59 -70.68
C MET A 421 -15.81 3.78 -71.18
N LYS A 422 -14.93 4.36 -70.36
CA LYS A 422 -14.00 5.41 -70.81
C LYS A 422 -12.86 4.85 -71.65
N ASP A 423 -12.42 3.63 -71.37
CA ASP A 423 -11.34 2.97 -72.14
C ASP A 423 -11.81 2.35 -73.47
N THR A 424 -13.12 2.37 -73.75
CA THR A 424 -13.71 1.88 -75.01
C THR A 424 -14.13 2.98 -76.00
N VAL A 425 -13.91 4.25 -75.65
CA VAL A 425 -14.11 5.42 -76.52
C VAL A 425 -12.76 5.98 -76.92
#